data_AF-A0A8B8GNP6-F1
#
_entry.id   AF-A0A8B8GNP6-F1
#
_cell.length_a   1.000
_cell.length_b   1.000
_cell.length_c   1.000
_cell.angle_alpha   90.00
_cell.angle_beta   90.00
_cell.angle_gamma   90.00
#
_symmetry.space_group_name_H-M   'P 1'
#
loop_
_entity.id
_entity.type
_entity.pdbx_description
1 polymer ?
#
loop_
_entity_poly.entity_id
_entity_poly.type
_entity_poly.pdbx_seq_one_letter_code
_entity_poly.pdbx_strand_id
1 'polypeptide(L)'
;MANQRVTGENERTKNIKSSNCSDPIIEENEKTQNIVVFEEKKQIDKSELQTESDSKYDIGLYINCSKPLTNTEKILILHNLWVPDVNYKFPAQDNGKFKRTFQLKWLNTFNWLAYSKLKEGAFCMYCVLFLYQTNVGKGSHVKLGKLVTKPLIKLKDALESLKNHANLNFHKTAMLNADNVIKIHNKEQDNVYMQLNTKKKQDILKNRSSLKPIIQTIRLCGRQQIALRGHTDWTN
;
A
#
# COMPACT_ATOMS: atom_id res chain seq x y z
N MET A 1 -26.44 -61.43 -21.29
CA MET A 1 -25.19 -62.06 -20.81
C MET A 1 -24.21 -60.91 -20.59
N ALA A 2 -24.08 -60.38 -19.37
CA ALA A 2 -23.04 -60.74 -18.38
C ALA A 2 -21.63 -60.63 -19.00
N ASN A 3 -20.65 -59.87 -18.49
CA ASN A 3 -20.33 -59.56 -17.11
C ASN A 3 -19.29 -58.41 -17.03
N GLN A 4 -19.39 -57.58 -15.97
CA GLN A 4 -18.31 -57.07 -15.10
C GLN A 4 -17.06 -56.37 -15.67
N ARG A 5 -16.80 -55.13 -15.21
CA ARG A 5 -15.81 -54.87 -14.13
C ARG A 5 -15.93 -53.45 -13.56
N VAL A 6 -16.26 -53.40 -12.29
CA VAL A 6 -16.07 -52.27 -11.37
C VAL A 6 -14.65 -52.38 -10.83
N THR A 7 -13.88 -51.31 -10.90
CA THR A 7 -12.67 -51.12 -10.07
C THR A 7 -12.71 -49.71 -9.52
N GLY A 8 -12.86 -49.61 -8.20
CA GLY A 8 -12.69 -48.37 -7.46
C GLY A 8 -11.27 -48.23 -6.94
N GLU A 9 -10.75 -47.00 -6.94
CA GLU A 9 -9.61 -46.54 -6.15
C GLU A 9 -9.97 -45.07 -5.79
N ASN A 10 -10.49 -44.79 -4.59
CA ASN A 10 -9.75 -44.56 -3.33
C ASN A 10 -8.82 -43.34 -3.38
N GLU A 11 -9.38 -42.13 -3.59
CA GLU A 11 -8.65 -40.89 -3.34
C GLU A 11 -8.73 -40.50 -1.86
N ARG A 12 -7.60 -40.82 -1.23
CA ARG A 12 -7.19 -40.54 0.14
C ARG A 12 -7.18 -39.03 0.40
N THR A 13 -8.06 -38.62 1.31
CA THR A 13 -8.01 -37.35 2.04
C THR A 13 -6.59 -37.11 2.60
N LYS A 14 -5.91 -36.08 2.10
CA LYS A 14 -4.71 -35.53 2.74
C LYS A 14 -4.99 -34.13 3.26
N ASN A 15 -5.44 -34.17 4.50
CA ASN A 15 -5.43 -33.14 5.52
C ASN A 15 -4.10 -32.35 5.50
N ILE A 16 -4.12 -31.12 4.97
CA ILE A 16 -3.00 -30.17 5.13
C ILE A 16 -3.36 -29.26 6.29
N LYS A 17 -2.60 -29.45 7.37
CA LYS A 17 -2.65 -28.74 8.64
C LYS A 17 -2.71 -27.22 8.42
N SER A 18 -3.82 -26.62 8.86
CA SER A 18 -3.94 -25.20 9.11
C SER A 18 -2.97 -24.80 10.22
N SER A 19 -1.91 -24.10 9.85
CA SER A 19 -1.04 -23.41 10.81
C SER A 19 -1.72 -22.09 11.19
N ASN A 20 -2.23 -22.06 12.42
CA ASN A 20 -2.80 -20.90 13.09
C ASN A 20 -1.87 -19.68 13.00
N CYS A 21 -2.40 -18.55 12.58
CA CYS A 21 -1.85 -17.25 12.95
C CYS A 21 -3.02 -16.37 13.38
N SER A 22 -2.96 -15.94 14.62
CA SER A 22 -3.98 -15.28 15.41
C SER A 22 -4.46 -13.97 14.81
N ASP A 23 -5.77 -13.86 14.59
CA ASP A 23 -6.47 -12.62 14.28
C ASP A 23 -6.52 -11.71 15.53
N PRO A 24 -6.21 -10.41 15.44
CA PRO A 24 -6.63 -9.46 16.44
C PRO A 24 -8.10 -9.10 16.23
N ILE A 25 -8.91 -9.41 17.22
CA ILE A 25 -10.31 -9.01 17.38
C ILE A 25 -10.36 -7.48 17.41
N ILE A 26 -11.10 -6.86 16.48
CA ILE A 26 -11.54 -5.47 16.60
C ILE A 26 -13.04 -5.53 16.94
N GLU A 27 -13.35 -5.34 18.23
CA GLU A 27 -14.72 -5.10 18.68
C GLU A 27 -15.20 -3.74 18.15
N GLU A 28 -16.33 -3.76 17.46
CA GLU A 28 -17.16 -2.60 17.21
C GLU A 28 -17.73 -2.09 18.53
N ASN A 29 -17.65 -0.78 18.79
CA ASN A 29 -18.59 -0.12 19.67
C ASN A 29 -18.78 1.35 19.28
N GLU A 30 -19.96 1.64 18.74
CA GLU A 30 -20.52 2.98 18.66
C GLU A 30 -21.11 3.39 20.02
N LYS A 31 -20.72 4.55 20.56
CA LYS A 31 -21.64 5.62 21.07
C LYS A 31 -20.87 6.78 21.75
N THR A 32 -21.00 7.95 21.11
CA THR A 32 -21.08 9.34 21.60
C THR A 32 -20.78 9.68 23.08
N GLN A 33 -19.94 10.68 23.35
CA GLN A 33 -20.30 12.06 23.76
C GLN A 33 -19.11 12.93 24.23
N ASN A 34 -19.08 14.19 23.75
CA ASN A 34 -18.62 15.46 24.34
C ASN A 34 -17.23 15.65 25.00
N ILE A 35 -16.41 16.41 24.27
CA ILE A 35 -15.58 17.57 24.65
C ILE A 35 -15.44 17.88 26.15
N VAL A 36 -14.23 17.71 26.70
CA VAL A 36 -13.58 18.69 27.59
C VAL A 36 -12.07 18.66 27.30
N VAL A 37 -11.51 19.82 26.94
CA VAL A 37 -10.07 20.06 26.83
C VAL A 37 -9.51 20.18 28.24
N PHE A 38 -8.56 19.32 28.61
CA PHE A 38 -7.56 19.61 29.65
C PHE A 38 -6.23 18.96 29.27
N GLU A 39 -5.24 19.81 29.02
CA GLU A 39 -3.84 19.44 28.86
C GLU A 39 -3.26 19.05 30.22
N GLU A 40 -2.73 17.84 30.35
CA GLU A 40 -1.65 17.57 31.30
C GLU A 40 -0.53 16.79 30.61
N LYS A 41 0.64 17.42 30.56
CA LYS A 41 1.87 16.92 29.97
C LYS A 41 2.47 15.87 30.90
N LYS A 42 2.49 14.60 30.48
CA LYS A 42 3.38 13.58 31.06
C LYS A 42 4.49 13.29 30.06
N GLN A 43 5.72 13.67 30.43
CA GLN A 43 6.93 13.38 29.67
C GLN A 43 7.11 11.86 29.62
N ILE A 44 7.09 11.31 28.40
CA ILE A 44 7.43 9.92 28.10
C ILE A 44 8.72 9.97 27.30
N ASP A 45 9.69 9.19 27.75
CA ASP A 45 11.04 9.11 27.21
C ASP A 45 11.03 8.69 25.73
N LYS A 46 11.83 9.38 24.93
CA LYS A 46 11.79 9.37 23.45
C LYS A 46 12.48 8.15 22.82
N SER A 47 12.99 7.25 23.66
CA SER A 47 13.88 6.14 23.31
C SER A 47 13.15 4.84 22.94
N GLU A 48 11.94 4.61 23.45
CA GLU A 48 11.19 3.36 23.24
C GLU A 48 10.23 3.38 22.03
N LEU A 49 9.91 4.56 21.48
CA LEU A 49 8.94 4.69 20.38
C LEU A 49 9.56 4.55 18.97
N GLN A 50 10.89 4.56 18.85
CA GLN A 50 11.59 4.52 17.56
C GLN A 50 11.83 3.10 17.02
N THR A 51 11.68 2.06 17.83
CA THR A 51 11.99 0.68 17.43
C THR A 51 10.86 -0.02 16.68
N GLU A 52 9.59 0.33 16.95
CA GLU A 52 8.43 -0.28 16.28
C GLU A 52 8.08 0.39 14.94
N SER A 53 8.25 1.71 14.83
CA SER A 53 7.96 2.45 13.59
C SER A 53 8.96 2.17 12.48
N ASP A 54 10.23 1.95 12.84
CA ASP A 54 11.32 1.67 11.89
C ASP A 54 11.14 0.33 11.16
N SER A 55 10.45 -0.62 11.80
CA SER A 55 10.20 -1.93 11.21
C SER A 55 9.00 -1.92 10.26
N LYS A 56 7.91 -1.23 10.64
CA LYS A 56 6.62 -1.35 9.94
C LYS A 56 6.65 -0.91 8.48
N TYR A 57 7.43 0.12 8.16
CA TYR A 57 7.50 0.69 6.81
C TYR A 57 8.80 0.32 6.06
N ASP A 58 9.46 -0.75 6.49
CA ASP A 58 10.58 -1.31 5.74
C ASP A 58 10.09 -1.97 4.45
N ILE A 59 10.66 -1.57 3.30
CA ILE A 59 10.26 -2.08 1.98
C ILE A 59 10.35 -3.62 1.88
N GLY A 60 11.24 -4.23 2.68
CA GLY A 60 11.48 -5.65 2.75
C GLY A 60 10.30 -6.47 3.28
N LEU A 61 9.38 -5.86 4.02
CA LEU A 61 8.15 -6.52 4.50
C LEU A 61 7.14 -6.75 3.38
N TYR A 62 7.16 -5.89 2.36
CA TYR A 62 6.14 -5.88 1.31
C TYR A 62 6.51 -6.72 0.08
N ILE A 63 7.62 -7.46 0.14
CA ILE A 63 8.07 -8.34 -0.93
C ILE A 63 7.22 -9.60 -0.95
N ASN A 64 6.74 -10.00 -2.13
CA ASN A 64 5.94 -11.22 -2.34
C ASN A 64 4.72 -11.32 -1.40
N CYS A 65 4.03 -10.19 -1.14
CA CYS A 65 2.80 -10.20 -0.35
C CYS A 65 1.78 -11.20 -0.94
N SER A 66 1.32 -12.15 -0.13
CA SER A 66 0.35 -13.17 -0.57
C SER A 66 -1.02 -12.55 -0.92
N LYS A 67 -1.34 -11.39 -0.37
CA LYS A 67 -2.54 -10.61 -0.69
C LYS A 67 -2.12 -9.34 -1.43
N PRO A 68 -2.80 -8.96 -2.52
CA PRO A 68 -2.54 -7.69 -3.18
C PRO A 68 -2.89 -6.53 -2.25
N LEU A 69 -1.95 -5.62 -2.03
CA LEU A 69 -2.18 -4.37 -1.31
C LEU A 69 -3.21 -3.51 -2.06
N THR A 70 -4.08 -2.85 -1.30
CA THR A 70 -4.99 -1.83 -1.83
C THR A 70 -4.21 -0.58 -2.25
N ASN A 71 -4.80 0.23 -3.13
CA ASN A 71 -4.14 1.46 -3.59
C ASN A 71 -3.88 2.46 -2.45
N THR A 72 -4.75 2.50 -1.45
CA THR A 72 -4.58 3.35 -0.25
C THR A 72 -3.40 2.90 0.60
N GLU A 73 -3.24 1.58 0.81
CA GLU A 73 -2.09 1.04 1.54
C GLU A 73 -0.78 1.30 0.81
N LYS A 74 -0.74 1.11 -0.52
CA LYS A 74 0.46 1.40 -1.32
C LYS A 74 0.91 2.85 -1.18
N ILE A 75 -0.02 3.80 -1.20
CA ILE A 75 0.29 5.22 -1.03
C ILE A 75 0.79 5.50 0.39
N LEU A 76 0.15 4.90 1.40
CA LEU A 76 0.58 5.04 2.79
C LEU A 76 2.01 4.53 2.99
N ILE A 77 2.37 3.41 2.35
CA ILE A 77 3.71 2.83 2.41
C ILE A 77 4.72 3.72 1.67
N LEU A 78 4.38 4.21 0.48
CA LEU A 78 5.26 5.10 -0.29
C LEU A 78 5.59 6.38 0.48
N HIS A 79 4.60 6.98 1.16
CA HIS A 79 4.79 8.22 1.91
C HIS A 79 5.62 8.03 3.18
N ASN A 80 5.46 6.89 3.86
CA ASN A 80 6.07 6.63 5.17
C ASN A 80 7.26 5.67 5.10
N LEU A 81 7.82 5.47 3.90
CA LEU A 81 8.87 4.48 3.70
C LEU A 81 10.07 4.75 4.60
N TRP A 82 10.58 3.71 5.26
CA TRP A 82 11.74 3.86 6.13
C TRP A 82 12.98 4.26 5.33
N VAL A 83 13.69 5.28 5.81
CA VAL A 83 14.92 5.79 5.21
C VAL A 83 16.03 5.74 6.27
N PRO A 84 17.19 5.15 5.95
CA PRO A 84 18.30 5.12 6.89
C PRO A 84 18.82 6.52 7.21
N ASP A 85 19.18 6.74 8.47
CA ASP A 85 19.84 7.97 8.95
C ASP A 85 21.18 8.20 8.23
N VAL A 86 21.63 9.45 8.17
CA VAL A 86 22.93 9.84 7.61
C VAL A 86 24.10 9.08 8.25
N ASN A 87 23.98 8.77 9.54
CA ASN A 87 24.98 8.03 10.33
C ASN A 87 24.76 6.52 10.34
N TYR A 88 23.80 6.01 9.56
CA TYR A 88 23.49 4.59 9.51
C TYR A 88 24.69 3.78 8.98
N LYS A 89 25.07 2.74 9.72
CA LYS A 89 26.17 1.85 9.37
C LYS A 89 25.66 0.69 8.50
N PHE A 90 25.85 0.83 7.20
CA PHE A 90 25.50 -0.24 6.25
C PHE A 90 26.38 -1.48 6.42
N PRO A 91 25.82 -2.69 6.32
CA PRO A 91 26.58 -3.93 6.26
C PRO A 91 27.63 -3.87 5.16
N ALA A 92 28.85 -4.26 5.52
CA ALA A 92 29.96 -4.25 4.58
C ALA A 92 30.06 -5.59 3.87
N GLN A 93 30.13 -5.54 2.54
CA GLN A 93 30.46 -6.70 1.73
C GLN A 93 31.98 -6.81 1.66
N ASP A 94 32.52 -7.85 2.29
CA ASP A 94 33.94 -8.17 2.27
C ASP A 94 34.23 -9.27 1.24
N ASN A 95 35.08 -8.94 0.27
CA ASN A 95 35.59 -9.89 -0.72
C ASN A 95 37.10 -10.11 -0.55
N GLY A 96 37.65 -9.87 0.64
CA GLY A 96 39.06 -10.02 1.01
C GLY A 96 39.97 -8.90 0.49
N LYS A 97 39.78 -8.45 -0.76
CA LYS A 97 40.59 -7.36 -1.37
C LYS A 97 39.99 -5.96 -1.23
N PHE A 98 38.66 -5.88 -1.10
CA PHE A 98 37.94 -4.62 -1.08
C PHE A 98 36.70 -4.74 -0.22
N LYS A 99 36.55 -3.81 0.72
CA LYS A 99 35.34 -3.62 1.51
C LYS A 99 34.44 -2.62 0.81
N ARG A 100 33.22 -3.03 0.44
CA ARG A 100 32.22 -2.14 -0.17
C ARG A 100 30.99 -2.05 0.73
N THR A 101 30.45 -0.85 0.89
CA THR A 101 29.22 -0.58 1.64
C THR A 101 28.21 0.13 0.75
N PHE A 102 26.93 -0.06 1.06
CA PHE A 102 25.87 0.68 0.39
C PHE A 102 26.09 2.19 0.62
N GLN A 103 25.86 2.99 -0.42
CA GLN A 103 26.10 4.43 -0.35
C GLN A 103 24.76 5.15 -0.25
N LEU A 104 24.55 5.90 0.83
CA LEU A 104 23.31 6.64 1.07
C LEU A 104 22.95 7.58 -0.10
N LYS A 105 23.95 8.19 -0.75
CA LYS A 105 23.77 9.05 -1.93
C LYS A 105 23.02 8.39 -3.10
N TRP A 106 23.02 7.06 -3.19
CA TRP A 106 22.26 6.36 -4.23
C TRP A 106 20.76 6.53 -4.05
N LEU A 107 20.26 6.64 -2.81
CA LEU A 107 18.83 6.90 -2.55
C LEU A 107 18.42 8.26 -3.12
N ASN A 108 19.29 9.27 -2.99
CA ASN A 108 19.06 10.61 -3.55
C ASN A 108 19.21 10.66 -5.08
N THR A 109 20.03 9.79 -5.66
CA THR A 109 20.26 9.74 -7.11
C THR A 109 19.14 8.97 -7.82
N PHE A 110 18.63 7.93 -7.17
CA PHE A 110 17.59 7.05 -7.69
C PHE A 110 16.37 7.14 -6.78
N ASN A 111 15.50 8.11 -7.04
CA ASN A 111 14.32 8.39 -6.19
C ASN A 111 13.34 7.21 -6.06
N TRP A 112 13.50 6.14 -6.84
CA TRP A 112 12.72 4.89 -6.76
C TRP A 112 13.39 3.82 -5.88
N LEU A 113 14.62 4.05 -5.42
CA LEU A 113 15.42 3.12 -4.66
C LEU A 113 15.12 3.26 -3.17
N ALA A 114 14.90 2.14 -2.50
CA ALA A 114 14.67 2.06 -1.07
C ALA A 114 15.58 1.01 -0.46
N TYR A 115 16.16 1.29 0.70
CA TYR A 115 16.98 0.34 1.44
C TYR A 115 16.11 -0.38 2.48
N SER A 116 16.26 -1.70 2.58
CA SER A 116 15.64 -2.53 3.61
C SER A 116 16.68 -2.88 4.66
N LYS A 117 16.43 -2.51 5.91
CA LYS A 117 17.21 -2.95 7.08
C LYS A 117 17.00 -4.45 7.31
N LEU A 118 15.77 -4.94 7.17
CA LEU A 118 15.44 -6.35 7.39
C LEU A 118 16.07 -7.32 6.40
N LYS A 119 16.27 -6.89 5.15
CA LYS A 119 16.88 -7.69 4.08
C LYS A 119 18.31 -7.26 3.74
N GLU A 120 18.83 -6.27 4.48
CA GLU A 120 20.17 -5.71 4.33
C GLU A 120 20.55 -5.35 2.89
N GLY A 121 19.60 -4.79 2.13
CA GLY A 121 19.84 -4.50 0.73
C GLY A 121 18.76 -3.63 0.11
N ALA A 122 19.02 -3.20 -1.13
CA ALA A 122 18.16 -2.23 -1.79
C ALA A 122 17.13 -2.87 -2.73
N PHE A 123 15.97 -2.22 -2.84
CA PHE A 123 14.85 -2.57 -3.69
C PHE A 123 14.33 -1.35 -4.45
N CYS A 124 13.63 -1.59 -5.56
CA CYS A 124 12.83 -0.56 -6.20
C CYS A 124 11.44 -0.57 -5.58
N MET A 125 11.07 0.51 -4.89
CA MET A 125 9.79 0.57 -4.17
C MET A 125 8.58 0.47 -5.10
N TYR A 126 8.63 1.10 -6.28
CA TYR A 126 7.54 1.02 -7.26
C TYR A 126 7.40 -0.40 -7.82
N CYS A 127 8.50 -1.05 -8.16
CA CYS A 127 8.46 -2.42 -8.64
C CYS A 127 7.95 -3.39 -7.58
N VAL A 128 8.34 -3.22 -6.30
CA VAL A 128 7.86 -4.07 -5.21
C VAL A 128 6.35 -3.88 -4.97
N LEU A 129 5.85 -2.65 -4.97
CA LEU A 129 4.46 -2.36 -4.61
C LEU A 129 3.46 -2.52 -5.77
N PHE A 130 3.88 -2.31 -7.01
CA PHE A 130 2.99 -2.27 -8.17
C PHE A 130 3.14 -3.46 -9.12
N LEU A 131 4.12 -4.35 -8.92
CA LEU A 131 4.21 -5.61 -9.63
C LEU A 131 3.66 -6.74 -8.75
N TYR A 132 2.51 -7.27 -9.14
CA TYR A 132 1.86 -8.39 -8.43
C TYR A 132 2.35 -9.77 -8.92
N GLN A 133 2.94 -9.82 -10.10
CA GLN A 133 3.32 -11.07 -10.78
C GLN A 133 4.81 -11.30 -10.61
N THR A 134 5.24 -12.54 -10.38
CA THR A 134 6.66 -12.92 -10.31
C THR A 134 7.37 -12.87 -11.67
N ASN A 135 6.59 -12.89 -12.74
CA ASN A 135 7.03 -12.82 -14.11
C ASN A 135 6.34 -11.65 -14.82
N VAL A 136 7.08 -10.97 -15.69
CA VAL A 136 6.61 -9.80 -16.45
C VAL A 136 6.91 -9.98 -17.94
N GLY A 137 6.36 -9.09 -18.77
CA GLY A 137 6.52 -9.11 -20.22
C GLY A 137 5.46 -9.94 -20.94
N LYS A 138 5.41 -9.80 -22.28
CA LYS A 138 4.45 -10.53 -23.12
C LYS A 138 4.70 -12.04 -22.95
N GLY A 139 3.71 -12.76 -22.43
CA GLY A 139 3.82 -14.20 -22.14
C GLY A 139 4.60 -14.57 -20.88
N SER A 140 4.84 -13.63 -19.94
CA SER A 140 5.44 -13.93 -18.62
C SER A 140 6.84 -14.56 -18.69
N HIS A 141 7.62 -14.21 -19.71
CA HIS A 141 8.95 -14.81 -19.93
C HIS A 141 10.07 -14.14 -19.12
N VAL A 142 9.86 -12.91 -18.62
CA VAL A 142 10.88 -12.17 -17.87
C VAL A 142 10.70 -12.41 -16.37
N LYS A 143 11.58 -13.21 -15.77
CA LYS A 143 11.59 -13.43 -14.32
C LYS A 143 12.05 -12.16 -13.59
N LEU A 144 11.30 -11.74 -12.57
CA LEU A 144 11.73 -10.67 -11.69
C LEU A 144 12.89 -11.14 -10.81
N GLY A 145 13.98 -10.37 -10.82
CA GLY A 145 15.21 -10.72 -10.12
C GLY A 145 15.63 -9.65 -9.12
N LYS A 146 16.83 -9.10 -9.36
CA LYS A 146 17.46 -8.08 -8.50
C LYS A 146 16.57 -6.84 -8.41
N LEU A 147 16.55 -6.21 -7.23
CA LEU A 147 15.79 -5.01 -6.87
C LEU A 147 14.28 -5.22 -6.70
N VAL A 148 13.72 -6.39 -7.04
CA VAL A 148 12.28 -6.66 -6.91
C VAL A 148 12.04 -7.85 -6.00
N THR A 149 12.43 -9.05 -6.41
CA THR A 149 12.26 -10.27 -5.60
C THR A 149 13.47 -10.51 -4.70
N LYS A 150 14.65 -10.07 -5.15
CA LYS A 150 15.92 -10.21 -4.42
C LYS A 150 16.55 -8.84 -4.17
N PRO A 151 17.07 -8.58 -2.97
CA PRO A 151 17.76 -7.33 -2.67
C PRO A 151 19.01 -7.16 -3.53
N LEU A 152 19.35 -5.91 -3.84
CA LEU A 152 20.67 -5.57 -4.36
C LEU A 152 21.69 -5.61 -3.21
N ILE A 153 22.34 -6.77 -3.05
CA ILE A 153 23.43 -6.98 -2.08
C ILE A 153 24.79 -6.79 -2.75
N LYS A 154 24.95 -7.22 -4.02
CA LYS A 154 26.25 -7.16 -4.71
C LYS A 154 26.56 -5.73 -5.16
N LEU A 155 27.51 -5.09 -4.46
CA LEU A 155 27.80 -3.66 -4.64
C LEU A 155 28.82 -3.34 -5.74
N LYS A 156 29.57 -4.34 -6.24
CA LYS A 156 30.63 -4.15 -7.24
C LYS A 156 30.13 -3.43 -8.49
N ASP A 157 28.99 -3.89 -9.03
CA ASP A 157 28.38 -3.38 -10.26
C ASP A 157 27.02 -2.72 -9.96
N ALA A 158 26.85 -2.19 -8.74
CA ALA A 158 25.56 -1.67 -8.29
C ALA A 158 25.06 -0.51 -9.16
N LEU A 159 25.91 0.48 -9.45
CA LEU A 159 25.53 1.63 -10.28
C LEU A 159 25.03 1.21 -11.66
N GLU A 160 25.74 0.27 -12.29
CA GLU A 160 25.37 -0.26 -13.60
C GLU A 160 24.05 -1.05 -13.52
N SER A 161 23.89 -1.87 -12.48
CA SER A 161 22.64 -2.60 -12.24
C SER A 161 21.45 -1.67 -11.98
N LEU A 162 21.64 -0.54 -11.28
CA LEU A 162 20.61 0.45 -11.00
C LEU A 162 20.20 1.21 -12.28
N LYS A 163 21.18 1.65 -13.09
CA LYS A 163 20.93 2.28 -14.40
C LYS A 163 20.20 1.33 -15.34
N ASN A 164 20.64 0.08 -15.44
CA ASN A 164 19.98 -0.91 -16.27
C ASN A 164 18.55 -1.19 -15.79
N HIS A 165 18.32 -1.23 -14.47
CA HIS A 165 16.97 -1.37 -13.92
C HIS A 165 16.04 -0.22 -14.28
N ALA A 166 16.51 1.02 -14.19
CA ALA A 166 15.74 2.21 -14.56
C ALA A 166 15.29 2.18 -16.04
N ASN A 167 16.06 1.52 -16.90
CA ASN A 167 15.74 1.38 -18.33
C ASN A 167 14.73 0.26 -18.65
N LEU A 168 14.44 -0.64 -17.70
CA LEU A 168 13.53 -1.77 -17.93
C LEU A 168 12.08 -1.31 -18.13
N ASN A 169 11.39 -1.92 -19.09
CA ASN A 169 10.00 -1.55 -19.42
C ASN A 169 9.05 -1.74 -18.24
N PHE A 170 9.17 -2.84 -17.49
CA PHE A 170 8.30 -3.09 -16.34
C PHE A 170 8.50 -2.06 -15.22
N HIS A 171 9.71 -1.52 -15.06
CA HIS A 171 9.98 -0.47 -14.08
C HIS A 171 9.26 0.81 -14.48
N LYS A 172 9.36 1.22 -15.75
CA LYS A 172 8.63 2.37 -16.29
C LYS A 172 7.12 2.22 -16.15
N THR A 173 6.58 1.03 -16.45
CA THR A 173 5.15 0.74 -16.23
C THR A 173 4.77 0.81 -14.76
N ALA A 174 5.59 0.28 -13.85
CA ALA A 174 5.34 0.36 -12.41
C ALA A 174 5.34 1.81 -11.90
N MET A 175 6.26 2.65 -12.39
CA MET A 175 6.28 4.09 -12.10
C MET A 175 5.01 4.79 -12.60
N LEU A 176 4.62 4.56 -13.86
CA LEU A 176 3.39 5.14 -14.42
C LEU A 176 2.14 4.72 -13.63
N ASN A 177 2.08 3.46 -13.20
CA ASN A 177 0.99 2.96 -12.37
C ASN A 177 0.96 3.65 -11.00
N ALA A 178 2.13 3.85 -10.38
CA ALA A 178 2.24 4.57 -9.12
C ALA A 178 1.76 6.02 -9.27
N ASP A 179 2.24 6.74 -10.29
CA ASP A 179 1.83 8.12 -10.57
C ASP A 179 0.32 8.24 -10.77
N ASN A 180 -0.27 7.32 -11.55
CA ASN A 180 -1.71 7.29 -11.77
C ASN A 180 -2.49 7.06 -10.48
N VAL A 181 -2.03 6.11 -9.64
CA VAL A 181 -2.67 5.82 -8.36
C VAL A 181 -2.58 7.02 -7.41
N ILE A 182 -1.43 7.70 -7.35
CA ILE A 182 -1.24 8.91 -6.56
C ILE A 182 -2.17 10.03 -7.04
N LYS A 183 -2.21 10.30 -8.35
CA LYS A 183 -3.11 11.33 -8.93
C LYS A 183 -4.58 11.06 -8.66
N ILE A 184 -5.00 9.79 -8.75
CA ILE A 184 -6.37 9.38 -8.43
C ILE A 184 -6.67 9.61 -6.94
N HIS A 185 -5.73 9.27 -6.06
CA HIS A 185 -5.89 9.46 -4.62
C HIS A 185 -5.99 10.94 -4.23
N ASN A 186 -5.15 11.78 -4.84
CA ASN A 186 -5.17 13.24 -4.65
C ASN A 186 -6.38 13.93 -5.30
N LYS A 187 -7.24 13.18 -6.01
CA LYS A 187 -8.39 13.69 -6.79
C LYS A 187 -8.00 14.67 -7.90
N GLU A 188 -6.75 14.62 -8.35
CA GLU A 188 -6.25 15.36 -9.51
C GLU A 188 -6.75 14.71 -10.82
N GLN A 189 -6.97 13.40 -10.79
CA GLN A 189 -7.45 12.63 -11.93
C GLN A 189 -8.57 11.67 -11.51
N ASP A 190 -9.54 11.46 -12.41
CA ASP A 190 -10.54 10.42 -12.21
C ASP A 190 -9.95 9.03 -12.45
N ASN A 191 -10.55 8.02 -11.82
CA ASN A 191 -10.20 6.62 -12.14
C ASN A 191 -10.61 6.28 -13.59
N VAL A 192 -10.00 5.23 -14.16
CA VAL A 192 -10.20 4.84 -15.57
C VAL A 192 -11.68 4.58 -15.88
N TYR A 193 -12.42 3.95 -14.96
CA TYR A 193 -13.85 3.70 -15.15
C TYR A 193 -14.66 5.00 -15.30
N MET A 194 -14.38 5.99 -14.45
CA MET A 194 -15.04 7.29 -14.50
C MET A 194 -14.63 8.11 -15.72
N GLN A 195 -13.40 7.93 -16.23
CA GLN A 195 -12.96 8.56 -17.48
C GLN A 195 -13.69 7.97 -18.71
N LEU A 196 -13.96 6.66 -18.72
CA LEU A 196 -14.68 5.99 -19.80
C LEU A 196 -16.19 6.26 -19.74
N ASN A 197 -16.75 6.41 -18.53
CA ASN A 197 -18.18 6.57 -18.32
C ASN A 197 -18.56 8.01 -17.97
N THR A 198 -18.45 8.90 -18.96
CA THR A 198 -18.76 10.33 -18.82
C THR A 198 -20.19 10.60 -18.35
N LYS A 199 -21.17 9.80 -18.81
CA LYS A 199 -22.56 9.95 -18.38
C LYS A 199 -22.70 9.68 -16.88
N LYS A 200 -22.13 8.58 -16.38
CA LYS A 200 -22.14 8.28 -14.95
C LYS A 200 -21.44 9.36 -14.12
N LYS A 201 -20.34 9.93 -14.65
CA LYS A 201 -19.65 11.07 -14.03
C LYS A 201 -20.58 12.27 -13.89
N GLN A 202 -21.27 12.66 -14.97
CA GLN A 202 -22.22 13.77 -14.96
C GLN A 202 -23.38 13.52 -13.99
N ASP A 203 -23.94 12.31 -13.95
CA ASP A 203 -25.01 11.95 -13.02
C ASP A 203 -24.56 12.08 -11.56
N ILE A 204 -23.36 11.60 -11.22
CA ILE A 204 -22.78 11.75 -9.88
C ILE A 204 -22.60 13.23 -9.52
N LEU A 205 -22.09 14.04 -10.45
CA LEU A 205 -21.89 15.47 -10.23
C LEU A 205 -23.22 16.20 -10.03
N LYS A 206 -24.24 15.89 -10.84
CA LYS A 206 -25.60 16.45 -10.71
C LYS A 206 -26.24 16.06 -9.39
N ASN A 207 -26.11 14.81 -8.97
CA ASN A 207 -26.65 14.37 -7.68
C ASN A 207 -25.94 15.07 -6.52
N ARG A 208 -24.61 15.22 -6.57
CA ARG A 208 -23.84 15.97 -5.56
C ARG A 208 -24.23 17.45 -5.50
N SER A 209 -24.43 18.10 -6.64
CA SER A 209 -24.85 19.51 -6.68
C SER A 209 -26.27 19.68 -6.13
N SER A 210 -27.18 18.74 -6.38
CA SER A 210 -28.54 18.74 -5.82
C SER A 210 -28.58 18.44 -4.32
N LEU A 211 -27.67 17.61 -3.80
CA LEU A 211 -27.60 17.33 -2.36
C LEU A 211 -27.11 18.53 -1.54
N LYS A 212 -26.25 19.38 -2.11
CA LYS A 212 -25.71 20.56 -1.42
C LYS A 212 -26.81 21.50 -0.88
N PRO A 213 -27.79 21.97 -1.68
CA PRO A 213 -28.87 22.82 -1.17
C PRO A 213 -29.77 22.06 -0.18
N ILE A 214 -30.04 20.76 -0.38
CA ILE A 214 -30.85 19.97 0.56
C ILE A 214 -30.21 19.97 1.96
N ILE A 215 -28.89 19.70 2.03
CA ILE A 215 -28.14 19.73 3.30
C ILE A 215 -28.12 21.14 3.89
N GLN A 216 -27.99 22.18 3.06
CA GLN A 216 -28.05 23.57 3.51
C GLN A 216 -29.42 23.93 4.10
N THR A 217 -30.51 23.50 3.48
CA THR A 217 -31.87 23.67 4.00
C THR A 217 -32.05 22.94 5.31
N ILE A 218 -31.60 21.68 5.42
CA ILE A 218 -31.66 20.92 6.68
C ILE A 218 -30.91 21.67 7.80
N ARG A 219 -29.71 22.18 7.50
CA ARG A 219 -28.92 22.97 8.45
C ARG A 219 -29.60 24.29 8.84
N LEU A 220 -30.27 24.95 7.89
CA LEU A 220 -31.03 26.19 8.13
C LEU A 220 -32.21 25.92 9.07
N CYS A 221 -33.03 24.92 8.75
CA CYS A 221 -34.17 24.53 9.58
C CYS A 221 -33.72 24.15 10.99
N GLY A 222 -32.65 23.37 11.13
CA GLY A 222 -32.10 23.01 12.45
C GLY A 222 -31.62 24.23 13.26
N ARG A 223 -31.04 25.25 12.62
CA ARG A 223 -30.64 26.50 13.30
C ARG A 223 -31.81 27.37 13.73
N GLN A 224 -32.90 27.35 12.96
CA GLN A 224 -34.10 28.15 13.22
C GLN A 224 -35.16 27.39 14.03
N GLN A 225 -34.87 26.15 14.43
CA GLN A 225 -35.83 25.26 15.11
C GLN A 225 -37.12 25.02 14.30
N ILE A 226 -37.01 25.03 12.97
CA ILE A 226 -38.13 24.77 12.05
C ILE A 226 -38.19 23.26 11.77
N ALA A 227 -39.39 22.68 11.82
CA ALA A 227 -39.61 21.30 11.45
C ALA A 227 -39.29 21.03 9.97
N LEU A 228 -38.56 19.93 9.68
CA LEU A 228 -38.13 19.57 8.31
C LEU A 228 -39.26 19.02 7.42
N ARG A 229 -40.32 18.53 8.05
CA ARG A 229 -41.57 18.11 7.42
C ARG A 229 -42.67 18.83 8.14
N GLY A 230 -43.65 19.31 7.38
CA GLY A 230 -44.65 20.29 7.83
C GLY A 230 -45.11 20.07 9.26
N HIS A 231 -45.02 21.13 10.05
CA HIS A 231 -45.82 21.25 11.24
C HIS A 231 -47.26 21.31 10.74
N THR A 232 -48.09 20.30 11.04
CA THR A 232 -49.53 20.56 11.02
C THR A 232 -49.79 21.53 12.16
N ASP A 233 -49.56 22.83 11.92
CA ASP A 233 -50.03 23.94 12.74
C ASP A 233 -51.56 24.00 12.59
N TRP A 234 -52.24 22.90 12.96
CA TRP A 234 -53.67 22.90 13.22
C TRP A 234 -53.81 22.79 14.72
N THR A 235 -53.91 23.95 15.36
CA THR A 235 -54.50 24.29 16.67
C THR A 235 -54.14 25.76 16.86
N ASN A 236 -55.04 26.70 17.18
CA ASN A 236 -56.28 26.68 17.95
C ASN A 236 -57.20 27.79 17.44
#